data_AF-S5NDX1-F1
#
_entry.id   AF-S5NDX1-F1
#
_cell.length_a   1.000
_cell.length_b   1.000
_cell.length_c   1.000
_cell.angle_alpha   90.00
_cell.angle_beta   90.00
_cell.angle_gamma   90.00
#
_symmetry.space_group_name_H-M   'P 1'
#
loop_
_entity.id
_entity.type
_entity.pdbx_description
1 polymer ?
#
loop_
_entity_poly.entity_id
_entity_poly.type
_entity_poly.pdbx_seq_one_letter_code
_entity_poly.pdbx_strand_id
1 'polypeptide(L)'
;MFIKNNTIKLIRTDEPLEWHDAKNKIKSLNIKEIGIYNWEKDEYQNPAGIDKTLNLLVGQYIWATTNMDEVGSFNKTKIAGKLLESKASEFFNSDEYKNFIAMHKKLFDDEDGVLQNQLDSLKNEISKNLSENYGQNLKVKIEFEAPDTNVFKKNCDFSISESENNYKPLYSYGDGLQRSVALALIEAYANLVAEEKSSNDSLFFVVDEPEVYLHPKGQENLANAFVKLSTKSQIFIATHSPYMIANFRYGNDQAFIVKNHKINKIDNSFSKYSLNHIPSFNEINYLAFGVRAIEYHNDLYATFTRVLIEKEICKSGLENIKETDRYITEKNIDTKLSDYYKHFYGKRLIQKNYIKILKDKQRSEMLTLPTYIRNVYHHPEIKSNAQVTPNEVKQSIHLLQKLLDHREDILKGK
;
A
#
# COMPACT_ATOMS: atom_id res chain seq x y z
N MET A 1 10.91 31.78 0.51
CA MET A 1 9.59 31.68 1.15
C MET A 1 9.05 30.25 1.30
N PHE A 2 8.73 29.49 0.24
CA PHE A 2 8.01 28.19 0.36
C PHE A 2 8.88 26.93 0.35
N ILE A 3 10.09 27.03 -0.22
CA ILE A 3 11.08 25.95 -0.22
C ILE A 3 12.20 26.36 0.73
N LYS A 4 12.60 25.47 1.64
CA LYS A 4 13.72 25.67 2.54
C LYS A 4 14.52 24.38 2.61
N ASN A 5 15.84 24.44 2.40
CA ASN A 5 16.73 23.26 2.41
C ASN A 5 16.23 22.12 1.52
N ASN A 6 15.88 22.41 0.26
CA ASN A 6 15.29 21.44 -0.68
C ASN A 6 14.01 20.73 -0.15
N THR A 7 13.35 21.30 0.85
CA THR A 7 12.16 20.73 1.47
C THR A 7 10.95 21.62 1.20
N ILE A 8 9.86 20.98 0.77
CA ILE A 8 8.53 21.56 0.67
C ILE A 8 7.64 20.85 1.68
N LYS A 9 6.82 21.59 2.42
CA LYS A 9 5.80 21.03 3.32
C LYS A 9 4.42 21.32 2.74
N LEU A 10 3.64 20.27 2.55
CA LEU A 10 2.27 20.33 2.04
C LEU A 10 1.30 19.82 3.11
N ILE A 11 0.08 20.32 3.10
CA ILE A 11 -1.02 19.82 3.95
C ILE A 11 -2.31 19.70 3.15
N ARG A 12 -3.08 18.67 3.48
CA ARG A 12 -4.47 18.49 3.07
C ARG A 12 -5.22 18.01 4.30
N THR A 13 -6.30 18.70 4.67
CA THR A 13 -6.99 18.50 5.96
C THR A 13 -8.50 18.63 5.78
N ASP A 14 -9.23 17.82 6.55
CA ASP A 14 -10.70 17.86 6.62
C ASP A 14 -11.18 19.00 7.52
N GLU A 15 -10.38 19.34 8.54
CA GLU A 15 -10.62 20.51 9.38
C GLU A 15 -10.20 21.79 8.63
N PRO A 16 -11.08 22.80 8.50
CA PRO A 16 -10.75 24.04 7.81
C PRO A 16 -9.58 24.75 8.48
N LEU A 17 -8.56 25.11 7.70
CA LEU A 17 -7.38 25.80 8.20
C LEU A 17 -7.34 27.23 7.68
N GLU A 18 -7.41 28.21 8.58
CA GLU A 18 -7.41 29.63 8.21
C GLU A 18 -6.01 30.15 7.89
N TRP A 19 -5.91 31.01 6.88
CA TRP A 19 -4.66 31.64 6.44
C TRP A 19 -4.88 33.04 5.88
N HIS A 20 -3.83 33.85 5.83
CA HIS A 20 -3.90 35.24 5.39
C HIS A 20 -3.36 35.45 3.98
N ASP A 21 -4.20 35.98 3.08
CA ASP A 21 -3.78 36.34 1.74
C ASP A 21 -2.80 37.55 1.73
N ALA A 22 -2.27 37.90 0.55
CA ALA A 22 -1.37 39.03 0.39
C ALA A 22 -1.98 40.40 0.78
N LYS A 23 -3.31 40.47 0.92
CA LYS A 23 -4.09 41.65 1.35
C LYS A 23 -4.57 41.51 2.80
N ASN A 24 -4.03 40.56 3.56
CA ASN A 24 -4.41 40.27 4.95
C ASN A 24 -5.87 39.85 5.14
N LYS A 25 -6.54 39.35 4.10
CA LYS A 25 -7.87 38.75 4.23
C LYS A 25 -7.76 37.29 4.66
N ILE A 26 -8.62 36.91 5.58
CA ILE A 26 -8.75 35.52 6.06
C ILE A 26 -9.36 34.67 4.93
N LYS A 27 -8.72 33.54 4.66
CA LYS A 27 -9.11 32.49 3.73
C LYS A 27 -9.05 31.15 4.46
N SER A 28 -9.84 30.17 4.03
CA SER A 28 -9.85 28.83 4.62
C SER A 28 -9.39 27.80 3.58
N LEU A 29 -8.43 26.95 3.95
CA LEU A 29 -8.11 25.72 3.23
C LEU A 29 -9.12 24.64 3.62
N ASN A 30 -9.55 23.85 2.64
CA ASN A 30 -10.41 22.69 2.86
C ASN A 30 -9.82 21.45 2.16
N ILE A 31 -10.48 20.29 2.32
CA ILE A 31 -10.05 19.00 1.74
C ILE A 31 -9.85 19.03 0.21
N LYS A 32 -10.39 20.00 -0.53
CA LYS A 32 -10.22 20.10 -1.99
C LYS A 32 -8.94 20.84 -2.39
N GLU A 33 -8.30 21.54 -1.47
CA GLU A 33 -7.14 22.40 -1.73
C GLU A 33 -5.89 21.85 -1.04
N ILE A 34 -4.71 22.11 -1.62
CA ILE A 34 -3.43 21.78 -0.99
C ILE A 34 -2.82 23.06 -0.42
N GLY A 35 -2.58 23.08 0.89
CA GLY A 35 -1.86 24.16 1.55
C GLY A 35 -0.35 23.96 1.42
N ILE A 36 0.39 24.99 1.01
CA ILE A 36 1.85 25.02 1.03
C ILE A 36 2.33 25.83 2.23
N TYR A 37 3.28 25.27 2.99
CA TYR A 37 3.81 25.92 4.17
C TYR A 37 4.69 27.12 3.81
N ASN A 38 4.39 28.26 4.41
CA ASN A 38 5.20 29.46 4.31
C ASN A 38 6.15 29.56 5.50
N TRP A 39 7.45 29.38 5.24
CA TRP A 39 8.47 29.39 6.29
C TRP A 39 8.71 30.75 6.94
N GLU A 40 8.24 31.85 6.34
CA GLU A 40 8.39 33.20 6.88
C GLU A 40 7.21 33.60 7.78
N LYS A 41 6.01 33.11 7.45
CA LYS A 41 4.77 33.41 8.19
C LYS A 41 4.36 32.32 9.18
N ASP A 42 5.00 31.16 9.15
CA ASP A 42 4.65 29.98 9.96
C ASP A 42 3.18 29.54 9.80
N GLU A 43 2.66 29.62 8.57
CA GLU A 43 1.28 29.24 8.23
C GLU A 43 1.24 28.43 6.92
N TYR A 44 0.23 27.57 6.78
CA TYR A 44 -0.08 26.92 5.50
C TYR A 44 -1.00 27.81 4.68
N GLN A 45 -0.69 28.03 3.41
CA GLN A 45 -1.45 28.92 2.54
C GLN A 45 -1.63 28.36 1.13
N ASN A 46 -2.61 28.85 0.37
CA ASN A 46 -2.77 28.55 -1.05
C ASN A 46 -2.80 29.85 -1.88
N PRO A 47 -1.66 30.58 -1.97
CA PRO A 47 -1.60 31.84 -2.69
C PRO A 47 -1.84 31.62 -4.18
N ALA A 48 -2.78 32.38 -4.76
CA ALA A 48 -3.11 32.36 -6.18
C ALA A 48 -3.47 30.98 -6.77
N GLY A 49 -3.88 30.01 -5.94
CA GLY A 49 -4.16 28.65 -6.40
C GLY A 49 -2.90 27.89 -6.82
N ILE A 50 -1.79 28.07 -6.09
CA ILE A 50 -0.52 27.37 -6.32
C ILE A 50 -0.66 25.85 -6.23
N ASP A 51 -1.68 25.37 -5.51
CA ASP A 51 -2.10 23.97 -5.50
C ASP A 51 -2.35 23.42 -6.92
N LYS A 52 -2.85 24.25 -7.85
CA LYS A 52 -3.02 23.84 -9.26
C LYS A 52 -1.70 23.52 -9.96
N THR A 53 -0.61 24.19 -9.60
CA THR A 53 0.74 23.89 -10.12
C THR A 53 1.32 22.65 -9.45
N LEU A 54 0.93 22.39 -8.20
CA LEU A 54 1.24 21.15 -7.48
C LEU A 54 0.40 19.95 -7.94
N ASN A 55 -0.51 20.12 -8.90
CA ASN A 55 -1.25 18.99 -9.49
C ASN A 55 -0.34 17.95 -10.19
N LEU A 56 0.95 18.24 -10.37
CA LEU A 56 1.94 17.22 -10.74
C LEU A 56 2.16 16.16 -9.65
N LEU A 57 1.78 16.46 -8.40
CA LEU A 57 1.75 15.53 -7.26
C LEU A 57 0.37 14.88 -7.07
N VAL A 58 -0.52 14.91 -8.08
CA VAL A 58 -1.86 14.31 -7.99
C VAL A 58 -1.73 12.82 -7.73
N GLY A 59 -1.99 12.45 -6.48
CA GLY A 59 -2.15 11.08 -6.07
C GLY A 59 -3.47 10.50 -6.55
N GLN A 60 -3.46 9.23 -6.91
CA GLN A 60 -4.64 8.38 -6.99
C GLN A 60 -5.03 8.00 -5.57
N TYR A 61 -6.13 8.57 -5.09
CA TYR A 61 -6.68 8.27 -3.77
C TYR A 61 -7.73 7.18 -3.91
N ILE A 62 -7.57 6.10 -3.14
CA ILE A 62 -8.50 4.99 -3.08
C ILE A 62 -8.91 4.85 -1.62
N TRP A 63 -9.99 5.51 -1.23
CA TRP A 63 -10.52 5.47 0.14
C TRP A 63 -11.27 4.16 0.41
N ALA A 64 -11.29 3.73 1.67
CA ALA A 64 -12.09 2.58 2.12
C ALA A 64 -13.58 2.74 1.76
N THR A 65 -14.10 3.97 1.81
CA THR A 65 -15.49 4.33 1.52
C THR A 65 -15.75 4.82 0.09
N THR A 66 -14.74 4.82 -0.80
CA THR A 66 -14.93 5.32 -2.17
C THR A 66 -15.97 4.46 -2.87
N ASN A 67 -17.01 5.10 -3.40
CA ASN A 67 -17.98 4.44 -4.27
C ASN A 67 -17.21 3.87 -5.48
N MET A 68 -17.15 2.55 -5.62
CA MET A 68 -16.23 1.90 -6.57
C MET A 68 -16.59 2.13 -8.04
N ASP A 69 -17.76 2.72 -8.30
CA ASP A 69 -18.09 3.37 -9.57
C ASP A 69 -17.05 4.40 -10.00
N GLU A 70 -16.46 5.10 -9.02
CA GLU A 70 -15.41 6.04 -9.31
C GLU A 70 -14.10 5.39 -9.73
N VAL A 71 -13.81 4.14 -9.37
CA VAL A 71 -12.57 3.46 -9.80
C VAL A 71 -12.75 2.80 -11.18
N GLY A 72 -13.96 2.27 -11.44
CA GLY A 72 -14.32 1.65 -12.73
C GLY A 72 -14.66 2.64 -13.86
N SER A 73 -15.03 3.88 -13.54
CA SER A 73 -15.32 4.89 -14.57
C SER A 73 -14.06 5.31 -15.35
N PHE A 74 -14.15 5.31 -16.69
CA PHE A 74 -13.06 5.59 -17.63
C PHE A 74 -12.69 7.09 -17.79
N ASN A 75 -12.76 7.87 -16.71
CA ASN A 75 -12.24 9.24 -16.78
C ASN A 75 -10.71 9.21 -16.95
N LYS A 76 -10.14 10.16 -17.71
CA LYS A 76 -8.71 10.21 -18.08
C LYS A 76 -7.75 10.18 -16.88
N THR A 77 -8.22 10.66 -15.73
CA THR A 77 -7.45 10.68 -14.48
C THR A 77 -7.50 9.37 -13.71
N LYS A 78 -8.40 8.44 -14.05
CA LYS A 78 -8.69 7.21 -13.31
C LYS A 78 -7.96 6.01 -13.92
N ILE A 79 -7.70 4.98 -13.11
CA ILE A 79 -6.88 3.82 -13.48
C ILE A 79 -7.41 3.13 -14.75
N ALA A 80 -8.72 2.86 -14.84
CA ALA A 80 -9.35 2.25 -16.01
C ALA A 80 -9.18 3.11 -17.29
N GLY A 81 -9.33 4.43 -17.17
CA GLY A 81 -9.11 5.36 -18.27
C GLY A 81 -7.66 5.37 -18.77
N LYS A 82 -6.68 5.33 -17.84
CA LYS A 82 -5.26 5.26 -18.19
C LYS A 82 -4.88 3.93 -18.85
N LEU A 83 -5.39 2.81 -18.33
CA LEU A 83 -5.24 1.48 -18.94
C LEU A 83 -5.75 1.47 -20.39
N LEU A 84 -6.97 2.00 -20.59
CA LEU A 84 -7.58 2.10 -21.91
C LEU A 84 -6.75 3.00 -22.83
N GLU A 85 -6.27 4.15 -22.35
CA GLU A 85 -5.48 5.09 -23.15
C GLU A 85 -4.14 4.49 -23.62
N SER A 86 -3.42 3.76 -22.74
CA SER A 86 -2.18 3.06 -23.08
C SER A 86 -2.36 2.03 -24.21
N LYS A 87 -3.51 1.32 -24.24
CA LYS A 87 -3.78 0.33 -25.30
C LYS A 87 -4.48 0.92 -26.52
N ALA A 88 -5.35 1.92 -26.35
CA ALA A 88 -6.10 2.53 -27.43
C ALA A 88 -5.24 3.46 -28.30
N SER A 89 -4.09 3.94 -27.82
CA SER A 89 -3.18 4.76 -28.63
C SER A 89 -2.70 4.04 -29.89
N GLU A 90 -2.50 2.72 -29.86
CA GLU A 90 -2.16 1.94 -31.06
C GLU A 90 -3.35 1.88 -32.03
N PHE A 91 -4.56 1.67 -31.50
CA PHE A 91 -5.80 1.67 -32.29
C PHE A 91 -6.03 3.01 -33.01
N PHE A 92 -5.87 4.15 -32.32
CA PHE A 92 -6.07 5.45 -32.94
C PHE A 92 -5.04 5.78 -34.03
N ASN A 93 -3.90 5.09 -34.04
CA ASN A 93 -2.87 5.23 -35.07
C ASN A 93 -3.00 4.21 -36.21
N SER A 94 -3.93 3.24 -36.08
CA SER A 94 -4.14 2.18 -37.06
C SER A 94 -4.76 2.71 -38.36
N ASP A 95 -4.55 1.98 -39.45
CA ASP A 95 -5.08 2.38 -40.75
C ASP A 95 -6.59 2.21 -40.82
N GLU A 96 -7.16 1.25 -40.09
CA GLU A 96 -8.61 1.07 -39.94
C GLU A 96 -9.27 2.31 -39.33
N TYR A 97 -8.70 2.88 -38.26
CA TYR A 97 -9.24 4.08 -37.63
C TYR A 97 -9.14 5.31 -38.56
N LYS A 98 -8.00 5.47 -39.26
CA LYS A 98 -7.85 6.54 -40.27
C LYS A 98 -8.88 6.41 -41.39
N ASN A 99 -9.13 5.19 -41.86
CA ASN A 99 -10.15 4.91 -42.88
C ASN A 99 -11.56 5.23 -42.37
N PHE A 100 -11.87 4.92 -41.11
CA PHE A 100 -13.14 5.30 -40.48
C PHE A 100 -13.33 6.84 -40.48
N ILE A 101 -12.31 7.60 -40.07
CA ILE A 101 -12.36 9.07 -40.08
C ILE A 101 -12.50 9.62 -41.51
N ALA A 102 -11.81 9.02 -42.48
CA ALA A 102 -11.93 9.41 -43.90
C ALA A 102 -13.35 9.15 -44.44
N MET A 103 -13.94 8.00 -44.10
CA MET A 103 -15.33 7.68 -44.46
C MET A 103 -16.34 8.61 -43.77
N HIS A 104 -16.12 8.96 -42.50
CA HIS A 104 -16.95 9.94 -41.80
C HIS A 104 -16.93 11.28 -42.53
N LYS A 105 -15.75 11.82 -42.84
CA LYS A 105 -15.65 13.07 -43.60
C LYS A 105 -16.38 13.00 -44.94
N LYS A 106 -16.24 11.89 -45.67
CA LYS A 106 -16.92 11.69 -46.95
C LYS A 106 -18.45 11.68 -46.82
N LEU A 107 -19.00 11.09 -45.76
CA LEU A 107 -20.45 10.96 -45.59
C LEU A 107 -21.11 12.24 -45.03
N PHE A 108 -20.37 12.99 -44.21
CA PHE A 108 -20.91 14.07 -43.39
C PHE A 108 -20.42 15.48 -43.76
N ASP A 109 -19.21 15.65 -44.30
CA ASP A 109 -18.59 16.97 -44.53
C ASP A 109 -18.31 17.29 -46.01
N ASP A 110 -18.25 16.30 -46.89
CA ASP A 110 -18.06 16.52 -48.32
C ASP A 110 -19.28 17.24 -48.92
N GLU A 111 -19.08 18.14 -49.89
CA GLU A 111 -20.20 18.86 -50.54
C GLU A 111 -21.18 17.89 -51.23
N ASP A 112 -20.66 16.74 -51.69
CA ASP A 112 -21.45 15.64 -52.27
C ASP A 112 -21.88 14.58 -51.22
N GLY A 113 -21.68 14.86 -49.93
CA GLY A 113 -22.02 13.97 -48.83
C GLY A 113 -23.52 13.72 -48.75
N VAL A 114 -23.92 12.47 -48.49
CA VAL A 114 -25.33 12.05 -48.45
C VAL A 114 -26.15 12.90 -47.46
N LEU A 115 -25.56 13.22 -46.29
CA LEU A 115 -26.25 14.01 -45.27
C LEU A 115 -26.29 15.50 -45.62
N GLN A 116 -25.21 16.05 -46.20
CA GLN A 116 -25.17 17.45 -46.62
C GLN A 116 -26.23 17.74 -47.69
N ASN A 117 -26.36 16.85 -48.67
CA ASN A 117 -27.40 16.90 -49.69
C ASN A 117 -28.83 16.87 -49.10
N GLN A 118 -29.07 16.07 -48.05
CA GLN A 118 -30.36 16.02 -47.38
C GLN A 118 -30.67 17.30 -46.58
N LEU A 119 -29.65 18.02 -46.13
CA LEU A 119 -29.77 19.24 -45.35
C LEU A 119 -29.84 20.51 -46.20
N ASP A 120 -29.60 20.43 -47.52
CA ASP A 120 -29.54 21.61 -48.38
C ASP A 120 -30.86 22.37 -48.48
N SER A 121 -32.01 21.66 -48.49
CA SER A 121 -33.33 22.29 -48.47
C SER A 121 -33.50 23.15 -47.20
N LEU A 122 -33.09 22.61 -46.05
CA LEU A 122 -33.13 23.29 -44.76
C LEU A 122 -32.15 24.47 -44.71
N LYS A 123 -30.89 24.28 -45.16
CA LYS A 123 -29.90 25.37 -45.23
C LYS A 123 -30.42 26.54 -46.07
N ASN A 124 -31.03 26.24 -47.21
CA ASN A 124 -31.56 27.25 -48.12
C ASN A 124 -32.75 28.00 -47.49
N GLU A 125 -33.65 27.28 -46.82
CA GLU A 125 -34.79 27.89 -46.13
C GLU A 125 -34.34 28.82 -44.99
N ILE A 126 -33.42 28.37 -44.13
CA ILE A 126 -32.88 29.20 -43.03
C ILE A 126 -32.10 30.39 -43.59
N SER A 127 -31.26 30.18 -44.60
CA SER A 127 -30.48 31.26 -45.25
C SER A 127 -31.39 32.32 -45.87
N LYS A 128 -32.49 31.90 -46.51
CA LYS A 128 -33.50 32.80 -47.07
C LYS A 128 -34.17 33.61 -45.97
N ASN A 129 -34.70 32.95 -44.94
CA ASN A 129 -35.40 33.62 -43.84
C ASN A 129 -34.48 34.61 -43.09
N LEU A 130 -33.22 34.25 -42.86
CA LEU A 130 -32.24 35.15 -42.25
C LEU A 130 -31.91 36.34 -43.16
N SER A 131 -31.77 36.11 -44.47
CA SER A 131 -31.45 37.18 -45.41
C SER A 131 -32.58 38.19 -45.56
N GLU A 132 -33.84 37.72 -45.53
CA GLU A 132 -35.04 38.57 -45.54
C GLU A 132 -35.16 39.41 -44.27
N ASN A 133 -34.87 38.83 -43.10
CA ASN A 133 -35.01 39.53 -41.81
C ASN A 133 -33.90 40.54 -41.53
N TYR A 134 -32.69 40.33 -42.06
CA TYR A 134 -31.52 41.16 -41.75
C TYR A 134 -31.02 42.00 -42.94
N GLY A 135 -31.62 41.88 -44.13
CA GLY A 135 -31.28 42.66 -45.31
C GLY A 135 -29.87 42.41 -45.86
N GLN A 136 -29.25 41.29 -45.49
CA GLN A 136 -27.90 40.88 -45.90
C GLN A 136 -27.94 39.45 -46.42
N ASN A 137 -27.08 39.10 -47.39
CA ASN A 137 -27.02 37.74 -47.91
C ASN A 137 -26.29 36.82 -46.93
N LEU A 138 -27.05 36.21 -46.02
CA LEU A 138 -26.55 35.32 -44.98
C LEU A 138 -26.64 33.87 -45.44
N LYS A 139 -25.51 33.17 -45.46
CA LYS A 139 -25.43 31.74 -45.80
C LYS A 139 -25.21 30.92 -44.54
N VAL A 140 -26.03 29.89 -44.37
CA VAL A 140 -25.92 28.93 -43.27
C VAL A 140 -25.03 27.77 -43.69
N LYS A 141 -24.03 27.46 -42.88
CA LYS A 141 -23.20 26.26 -42.99
C LYS A 141 -23.51 25.33 -41.81
N ILE A 142 -23.64 24.04 -42.09
CA ILE A 142 -23.79 22.99 -41.07
C ILE A 142 -22.59 22.05 -41.26
N GLU A 143 -21.73 21.96 -40.26
CA GLU A 143 -20.54 21.11 -40.26
C GLU A 143 -20.68 20.01 -39.21
N PHE A 144 -20.15 18.82 -39.49
CA PHE A 144 -20.18 17.69 -38.57
C PHE A 144 -18.75 17.32 -38.19
N GLU A 145 -18.34 17.68 -36.98
CA GLU A 145 -17.03 17.29 -36.49
C GLU A 145 -16.94 15.76 -36.34
N ALA A 146 -15.88 15.17 -36.91
CA ALA A 146 -15.56 13.77 -36.68
C ALA A 146 -15.36 13.53 -35.17
N PRO A 147 -15.84 12.39 -34.63
CA PRO A 147 -15.73 12.11 -33.20
C PRO A 147 -14.27 12.10 -32.77
N ASP A 148 -13.95 12.93 -31.77
CA ASP A 148 -12.61 12.96 -31.19
C ASP A 148 -12.30 11.66 -30.44
N THR A 149 -11.03 11.42 -30.13
CA THR A 149 -10.61 10.23 -29.37
C THR A 149 -11.15 10.23 -27.94
N ASN A 150 -11.67 11.37 -27.43
CA ASN A 150 -12.30 11.45 -26.11
C ASN A 150 -13.75 10.96 -26.12
N VAL A 151 -14.45 10.96 -27.26
CA VAL A 151 -15.81 10.37 -27.39
C VAL A 151 -15.78 8.89 -27.01
N PHE A 152 -14.77 8.15 -27.46
CA PHE A 152 -14.60 6.73 -27.11
C PHE A 152 -14.43 6.53 -25.59
N LYS A 153 -13.82 7.47 -24.90
CA LYS A 153 -13.62 7.43 -23.44
C LYS A 153 -14.92 7.69 -22.68
N LYS A 154 -15.75 8.62 -23.18
CA LYS A 154 -17.06 8.96 -22.60
C LYS A 154 -18.10 7.86 -22.82
N ASN A 155 -17.95 7.07 -23.87
CA ASN A 155 -18.91 6.05 -24.28
C ASN A 155 -18.44 4.62 -23.97
N CYS A 156 -17.41 4.46 -23.13
CA CYS A 156 -16.93 3.15 -22.71
C CYS A 156 -17.54 2.80 -21.35
N ASP A 157 -18.33 1.73 -21.31
CA ASP A 157 -18.89 1.17 -20.07
C ASP A 157 -18.16 -0.12 -19.68
N PHE A 158 -17.89 -0.28 -18.38
CA PHE A 158 -17.30 -1.49 -17.83
C PHE A 158 -18.41 -2.37 -17.24
N SER A 159 -18.64 -3.54 -17.84
CA SER A 159 -19.63 -4.51 -17.38
C SER A 159 -18.99 -5.87 -17.13
N ILE A 160 -19.54 -6.61 -16.18
CA ILE A 160 -19.04 -7.93 -15.75
C ILE A 160 -20.19 -8.93 -15.86
N SER A 161 -19.87 -10.21 -16.05
CA SER A 161 -20.85 -11.29 -16.07
C SER A 161 -20.35 -12.47 -15.24
N GLU A 162 -21.24 -13.06 -14.44
CA GLU A 162 -20.98 -14.32 -13.70
C GLU A 162 -21.39 -15.57 -14.49
N SER A 163 -22.18 -15.39 -15.55
CA SER A 163 -22.65 -16.45 -16.46
C SER A 163 -22.45 -16.04 -17.92
N GLU A 164 -22.62 -16.95 -18.88
CA GLU A 164 -22.61 -16.52 -20.29
C GLU A 164 -23.76 -15.52 -20.55
N ASN A 165 -23.45 -14.41 -21.23
CA ASN A 165 -24.38 -13.39 -21.76
C ASN A 165 -25.21 -12.55 -20.77
N ASN A 166 -24.86 -12.47 -19.48
CA ASN A 166 -25.56 -11.63 -18.50
C ASN A 166 -24.67 -10.51 -17.93
N TYR A 167 -24.22 -9.62 -18.81
CA TYR A 167 -23.39 -8.48 -18.43
C TYR A 167 -24.19 -7.45 -17.66
N LYS A 168 -23.68 -7.08 -16.48
CA LYS A 168 -24.24 -6.01 -15.66
C LYS A 168 -23.16 -4.98 -15.30
N PRO A 169 -23.54 -3.71 -15.12
CA PRO A 169 -22.63 -2.69 -14.61
C PRO A 169 -22.05 -3.05 -13.24
N LEU A 170 -20.84 -2.55 -12.93
CA LEU A 170 -20.13 -2.88 -11.69
C LEU A 170 -20.94 -2.58 -10.42
N TYR A 171 -21.65 -1.44 -10.36
CA TYR A 171 -22.53 -1.08 -9.23
C TYR A 171 -23.65 -2.08 -8.94
N SER A 172 -23.99 -2.95 -9.91
CA SER A 172 -25.05 -3.94 -9.74
C SER A 172 -24.61 -5.14 -8.87
N TYR A 173 -23.31 -5.22 -8.56
CA TYR A 173 -22.72 -6.30 -7.77
C TYR A 173 -22.45 -5.86 -6.33
N GLY A 174 -22.36 -6.81 -5.42
CA GLY A 174 -21.98 -6.51 -4.03
C GLY A 174 -20.54 -5.99 -3.91
N ASP A 175 -20.28 -5.22 -2.85
CA ASP A 175 -19.01 -4.51 -2.61
C ASP A 175 -17.77 -5.42 -2.73
N GLY A 176 -17.86 -6.69 -2.32
CA GLY A 176 -16.73 -7.62 -2.45
C GLY A 176 -16.27 -7.87 -3.89
N LEU A 177 -17.21 -8.01 -4.84
CA LEU A 177 -16.87 -8.19 -6.26
C LEU A 177 -16.40 -6.87 -6.87
N GLN A 178 -17.05 -5.75 -6.52
CA GLN A 178 -16.60 -4.42 -6.94
C GLN A 178 -15.14 -4.17 -6.53
N ARG A 179 -14.79 -4.53 -5.28
CA ARG A 179 -13.42 -4.40 -4.75
C ARG A 179 -12.46 -5.26 -5.54
N SER A 180 -12.78 -6.54 -5.74
CA SER A 180 -11.95 -7.49 -6.50
C SER A 180 -11.62 -6.98 -7.91
N VAL A 181 -12.57 -6.32 -8.56
CA VAL A 181 -12.39 -5.71 -9.88
C VAL A 181 -11.49 -4.49 -9.84
N ALA A 182 -11.71 -3.58 -8.88
CA ALA A 182 -10.83 -2.43 -8.68
C ALA A 182 -9.37 -2.87 -8.48
N LEU A 183 -9.16 -3.96 -7.73
CA LEU A 183 -7.84 -4.54 -7.53
C LEU A 183 -7.26 -5.13 -8.81
N ALA A 184 -8.05 -5.90 -9.56
CA ALA A 184 -7.62 -6.41 -10.86
C ALA A 184 -7.20 -5.28 -11.82
N LEU A 185 -7.90 -4.14 -11.78
CA LEU A 185 -7.51 -2.95 -12.55
C LEU A 185 -6.19 -2.34 -12.04
N ILE A 186 -5.99 -2.23 -10.72
CA ILE A 186 -4.71 -1.78 -10.14
C ILE A 186 -3.58 -2.74 -10.54
N GLU A 187 -3.81 -4.05 -10.50
CA GLU A 187 -2.85 -5.09 -10.90
C GLU A 187 -2.52 -5.00 -12.39
N ALA A 188 -3.52 -4.84 -13.26
CA ALA A 188 -3.31 -4.65 -14.69
C ALA A 188 -2.49 -3.38 -14.96
N TYR A 189 -2.81 -2.29 -14.26
CA TYR A 189 -2.11 -1.03 -14.38
C TYR A 189 -0.66 -1.13 -13.91
N ALA A 190 -0.43 -1.86 -12.80
CA ALA A 190 0.90 -2.19 -12.29
C ALA A 190 1.79 -2.82 -13.35
N ASN A 191 1.26 -3.83 -14.03
CA ASN A 191 2.02 -4.57 -15.03
C ASN A 191 2.30 -3.70 -16.26
N LEU A 192 1.33 -2.90 -16.74
CA LEU A 192 1.58 -1.98 -17.86
C LEU A 192 2.65 -0.94 -17.53
N VAL A 193 2.58 -0.31 -16.36
CA VAL A 193 3.57 0.71 -15.93
C VAL A 193 4.96 0.10 -15.74
N ALA A 194 5.06 -1.17 -15.33
CA ALA A 194 6.34 -1.86 -15.22
C ALA A 194 6.98 -2.15 -16.60
N GLU A 195 6.17 -2.37 -17.64
CA GLU A 195 6.62 -2.67 -19.01
C GLU A 195 6.99 -1.40 -19.82
N GLU A 196 6.32 -0.28 -19.58
CA GLU A 196 6.61 0.98 -20.26
C GLU A 196 7.92 1.64 -19.77
N LYS A 197 8.86 1.91 -20.68
CA LYS A 197 10.14 2.58 -20.38
C LYS A 197 10.04 4.11 -20.26
N SER A 198 8.92 4.71 -20.69
CA SER A 198 8.88 6.12 -21.10
C SER A 198 7.68 6.94 -20.62
N SER A 199 6.99 6.55 -19.54
CA SER A 199 6.03 7.43 -18.87
C SER A 199 6.68 8.08 -17.64
N ASN A 200 6.88 9.39 -17.73
CA ASN A 200 7.46 10.25 -16.68
C ASN A 200 6.43 10.66 -15.62
N ASP A 201 5.25 10.02 -15.63
CA ASP A 201 4.16 10.30 -14.72
C ASP A 201 4.39 9.50 -13.43
N SER A 202 5.28 10.01 -12.57
CA SER A 202 5.43 9.49 -11.21
C SER A 202 4.11 9.68 -10.46
N LEU A 203 3.32 8.63 -10.37
CA LEU A 203 2.05 8.65 -9.66
C LEU A 203 2.27 8.38 -8.19
N PHE A 204 1.51 9.10 -7.38
CA PHE A 204 1.34 8.78 -5.98
C PHE A 204 0.08 7.93 -5.84
N PHE A 205 0.13 6.86 -5.06
CA PHE A 205 -1.05 6.11 -4.68
C PHE A 205 -1.24 6.29 -3.18
N VAL A 206 -2.46 6.64 -2.77
CA VAL A 206 -2.84 6.69 -1.36
C VAL A 206 -4.05 5.79 -1.20
N VAL A 207 -3.85 4.65 -0.57
CA VAL A 207 -4.86 3.59 -0.47
C VAL A 207 -5.21 3.35 0.98
N ASP A 208 -6.49 3.47 1.29
CA ASP A 208 -7.04 3.29 2.63
C ASP A 208 -7.82 1.98 2.71
N GLU A 209 -7.50 1.20 3.74
CA GLU A 209 -7.96 -0.15 4.03
C GLU A 209 -8.14 -1.03 2.78
N PRO A 210 -7.09 -1.23 1.95
CA PRO A 210 -7.16 -2.04 0.73
C PRO A 210 -7.66 -3.47 0.98
N GLU A 211 -7.48 -3.99 2.20
CA GLU A 211 -7.87 -5.32 2.62
C GLU A 211 -9.38 -5.55 2.79
N VAL A 212 -10.17 -4.48 2.88
CA VAL A 212 -11.60 -4.59 3.21
C VAL A 212 -12.31 -5.42 2.15
N TYR A 213 -13.05 -6.44 2.62
CA TYR A 213 -13.74 -7.46 1.83
C TYR A 213 -12.85 -8.47 1.08
N LEU A 214 -11.53 -8.48 1.31
CA LEU A 214 -10.64 -9.49 0.73
C LEU A 214 -10.34 -10.62 1.70
N HIS A 215 -10.42 -11.84 1.19
CA HIS A 215 -9.82 -13.00 1.86
C HIS A 215 -8.29 -12.82 1.95
N PRO A 216 -7.59 -13.34 2.99
CA PRO A 216 -6.14 -13.18 3.17
C PRO A 216 -5.29 -13.40 1.91
N LYS A 217 -5.65 -14.38 1.07
CA LYS A 217 -4.91 -14.62 -0.18
C LYS A 217 -5.02 -13.47 -1.19
N GLY A 218 -6.18 -12.82 -1.26
CA GLY A 218 -6.36 -11.61 -2.07
C GLY A 218 -5.55 -10.42 -1.54
N GLN A 219 -5.42 -10.31 -0.21
CA GLN A 219 -4.59 -9.28 0.42
C GLN A 219 -3.11 -9.46 0.10
N GLU A 220 -2.60 -10.70 0.11
CA GLU A 220 -1.21 -10.99 -0.31
C GLU A 220 -0.95 -10.66 -1.79
N ASN A 221 -1.88 -11.03 -2.67
CA ASN A 221 -1.77 -10.73 -4.11
C ASN A 221 -1.73 -9.22 -4.34
N LEU A 222 -2.60 -8.49 -3.64
CA LEU A 222 -2.62 -7.04 -3.69
C LEU A 222 -1.34 -6.40 -3.15
N ALA A 223 -0.81 -6.89 -2.02
CA ALA A 223 0.47 -6.42 -1.50
C ALA A 223 1.60 -6.62 -2.54
N ASN A 224 1.63 -7.75 -3.24
CA ASN A 224 2.59 -8.00 -4.33
C ASN A 224 2.40 -7.03 -5.51
N ALA A 225 1.16 -6.70 -5.87
CA ALA A 225 0.86 -5.73 -6.91
C ALA A 225 1.38 -4.33 -6.55
N PHE A 226 1.20 -3.91 -5.30
CA PHE A 226 1.78 -2.66 -4.81
C PHE A 226 3.31 -2.68 -4.83
N VAL A 227 3.95 -3.79 -4.47
CA VAL A 227 5.42 -3.92 -4.60
C VAL A 227 5.86 -3.72 -6.06
N LYS A 228 5.15 -4.26 -7.05
CA LYS A 228 5.45 -4.03 -8.48
C LYS A 228 5.25 -2.56 -8.87
N LEU A 229 4.12 -1.96 -8.51
CA LEU A 229 3.82 -0.53 -8.75
C LEU A 229 4.87 0.39 -8.13
N SER A 230 5.39 0.01 -6.96
CA SER A 230 6.34 0.83 -6.20
C SER A 230 7.67 1.09 -6.94
N THR A 231 7.95 0.32 -8.00
CA THR A 231 9.15 0.50 -8.84
C THR A 231 9.09 1.77 -9.69
N LYS A 232 7.90 2.31 -9.93
CA LYS A 232 7.65 3.48 -10.79
C LYS A 232 6.80 4.56 -10.11
N SER A 233 6.10 4.20 -9.04
CA SER A 233 5.16 5.04 -8.32
C SER A 233 5.44 5.03 -6.82
N GLN A 234 5.09 6.09 -6.10
CA GLN A 234 5.15 6.07 -4.64
C GLN A 234 3.79 5.65 -4.08
N ILE A 235 3.78 4.74 -3.10
CA ILE A 235 2.53 4.17 -2.57
C ILE A 235 2.49 4.37 -1.06
N PHE A 236 1.38 4.91 -0.59
CA PHE A 236 1.02 5.04 0.81
C PHE A 236 -0.18 4.16 1.08
N ILE A 237 -0.06 3.30 2.09
CA ILE A 237 -1.11 2.35 2.47
C ILE A 237 -1.42 2.57 3.95
N ALA A 238 -2.70 2.81 4.24
CA ALA A 238 -3.24 2.68 5.59
C ALA A 238 -3.96 1.33 5.68
N THR A 239 -3.62 0.53 6.69
CA THR A 239 -4.12 -0.85 6.80
C THR A 239 -4.13 -1.31 8.25
N HIS A 240 -5.15 -2.08 8.60
CA HIS A 240 -5.24 -2.89 9.80
C HIS A 240 -4.83 -4.35 9.54
N SER A 241 -4.52 -4.71 8.29
CA SER A 241 -4.15 -6.07 7.94
C SER A 241 -2.63 -6.31 8.05
N PRO A 242 -2.19 -7.29 8.86
CA PRO A 242 -0.80 -7.73 8.85
C PRO A 242 -0.40 -8.39 7.51
N TYR A 243 -1.35 -8.92 6.73
CA TYR A 243 -1.07 -9.52 5.41
C TYR A 243 -0.60 -8.49 4.37
N MET A 244 -0.99 -7.21 4.52
CA MET A 244 -0.51 -6.13 3.67
C MET A 244 0.97 -5.78 3.89
N ILE A 245 1.49 -6.09 5.10
CA ILE A 245 2.88 -5.82 5.49
C ILE A 245 3.77 -7.06 5.28
N ALA A 246 3.18 -8.21 4.92
CA ALA A 246 3.92 -9.48 4.78
C ALA A 246 5.08 -9.40 3.77
N ASN A 247 4.98 -8.57 2.74
CA ASN A 247 5.99 -8.39 1.69
C ASN A 247 6.87 -7.14 1.89
N PHE A 248 7.01 -6.67 3.13
CA PHE A 248 7.84 -5.49 3.46
C PHE A 248 9.30 -5.70 3.04
N ARG A 249 9.85 -4.77 2.27
CA ARG A 249 11.25 -4.79 1.80
C ARG A 249 12.10 -3.81 2.59
N TYR A 250 13.03 -4.35 3.37
CA TYR A 250 13.99 -3.55 4.12
C TYR A 250 14.80 -2.61 3.23
N GLY A 251 14.92 -1.35 3.63
CA GLY A 251 15.65 -0.32 2.89
C GLY A 251 14.87 0.34 1.76
N ASN A 252 13.80 -0.29 1.26
CA ASN A 252 12.92 0.25 0.23
C ASN A 252 11.61 0.78 0.80
N ASP A 253 11.06 0.07 1.80
CA ASP A 253 9.73 0.35 2.34
C ASP A 253 9.87 0.96 3.75
N GLN A 254 8.85 1.73 4.16
CA GLN A 254 8.75 2.32 5.49
C GLN A 254 7.42 1.95 6.14
N ALA A 255 7.46 1.51 7.39
CA ALA A 255 6.28 1.13 8.15
C ALA A 255 6.21 1.95 9.43
N PHE A 256 5.01 2.47 9.71
CA PHE A 256 4.74 3.30 10.87
C PHE A 256 3.54 2.72 11.62
N ILE A 257 3.65 2.62 12.94
CA ILE A 257 2.51 2.23 13.78
C ILE A 257 1.86 3.50 14.29
N VAL A 258 0.60 3.69 13.91
CA VAL A 258 -0.23 4.80 14.38
C VAL A 258 -1.10 4.29 15.52
N LYS A 259 -0.89 4.80 16.74
CA LYS A 259 -1.72 4.50 17.92
C LYS A 259 -2.55 5.73 18.28
N ASN A 260 -3.84 5.53 18.51
CA ASN A 260 -4.75 6.63 18.85
C ASN A 260 -4.50 7.13 20.28
N HIS A 261 -4.06 8.39 20.46
CA HIS A 261 -4.23 9.22 21.67
C HIS A 261 -3.73 10.66 21.42
N LYS A 262 -4.60 11.59 20.98
CA LYS A 262 -4.45 13.07 20.99
C LYS A 262 -3.17 13.71 20.40
N ILE A 263 -2.18 12.93 20.00
CA ILE A 263 -0.96 13.31 19.30
C ILE A 263 -0.61 12.07 18.46
N ASN A 264 -0.55 12.23 17.14
CA ASN A 264 -0.08 11.23 16.20
C ASN A 264 1.37 10.84 16.54
N LYS A 265 1.58 9.93 17.50
CA LYS A 265 2.91 9.43 17.82
C LYS A 265 3.26 8.36 16.81
N ILE A 266 3.96 8.79 15.77
CA ILE A 266 4.58 7.91 14.80
C ILE A 266 5.68 7.12 15.52
N ASP A 267 5.47 5.82 15.69
CA ASP A 267 6.47 4.92 16.27
C ASP A 267 7.27 4.26 15.13
N ASN A 268 8.55 4.63 14.99
CA ASN A 268 9.51 4.02 14.06
C ASN A 268 10.05 2.68 14.57
N SER A 269 9.42 2.09 15.58
CA SER A 269 9.78 0.80 16.17
C SER A 269 10.02 -0.30 15.13
N PHE A 270 9.25 -0.34 14.03
CA PHE A 270 9.49 -1.29 12.94
C PHE A 270 10.92 -1.27 12.39
N SER A 271 11.49 -0.08 12.17
CA SER A 271 12.87 0.07 11.67
C SER A 271 13.93 -0.33 12.71
N LYS A 272 13.57 -0.31 14.00
CA LYS A 272 14.47 -0.56 15.12
C LYS A 272 14.49 -2.03 15.55
N TYR A 273 13.36 -2.74 15.42
CA TYR A 273 13.17 -4.05 16.05
C TYR A 273 13.20 -5.25 15.10
N SER A 274 13.24 -5.06 13.77
CA SER A 274 13.24 -6.16 12.81
C SER A 274 14.34 -7.18 13.14
N LEU A 275 13.95 -8.30 13.75
CA LEU A 275 14.84 -9.37 14.25
C LEU A 275 15.69 -9.96 13.13
N ASN A 276 15.11 -9.95 11.94
CA ASN A 276 15.72 -10.06 10.63
C ASN A 276 15.17 -8.88 9.85
N HIS A 277 15.92 -8.31 8.92
CA HIS A 277 15.52 -7.14 8.11
C HIS A 277 14.04 -7.13 7.60
N ILE A 278 13.36 -8.29 7.52
CA ILE A 278 11.92 -8.44 7.27
C ILE A 278 11.20 -8.91 8.55
N PRO A 279 10.19 -8.18 9.06
CA PRO A 279 9.48 -8.55 10.29
C PRO A 279 8.60 -9.79 10.08
N SER A 280 8.52 -10.67 11.08
CA SER A 280 7.62 -11.83 11.01
C SER A 280 6.16 -11.41 11.21
N PHE A 281 5.20 -12.24 10.75
CA PHE A 281 3.77 -12.00 10.99
C PHE A 281 3.46 -11.87 12.49
N ASN A 282 4.12 -12.67 13.33
CA ASN A 282 3.95 -12.64 14.77
C ASN A 282 4.51 -11.36 15.38
N GLU A 283 5.63 -10.87 14.85
CA GLU A 283 6.24 -9.61 15.23
C GLU A 283 5.35 -8.42 14.87
N ILE A 284 4.81 -8.39 13.64
CA ILE A 284 3.86 -7.36 13.19
C ILE A 284 2.66 -7.31 14.15
N ASN A 285 2.05 -8.46 14.43
CA ASN A 285 0.89 -8.54 15.31
C ASN A 285 1.21 -8.12 16.75
N TYR A 286 2.39 -8.44 17.25
CA TYR A 286 2.82 -7.99 18.56
C TYR A 286 3.02 -6.48 18.60
N LEU A 287 3.76 -5.91 17.64
CA LEU A 287 4.09 -4.48 17.63
C LEU A 287 2.87 -3.60 17.40
N ALA A 288 2.03 -3.97 16.43
CA ALA A 288 0.85 -3.21 16.02
C ALA A 288 -0.30 -3.36 17.03
N PHE A 289 -0.64 -4.60 17.41
CA PHE A 289 -1.86 -4.91 18.17
C PHE A 289 -1.59 -5.37 19.60
N GLY A 290 -0.33 -5.59 19.98
CA GLY A 290 0.00 -6.14 21.30
C GLY A 290 -0.38 -7.61 21.46
N VAL A 291 -0.59 -8.33 20.36
CA VAL A 291 -0.94 -9.76 20.36
C VAL A 291 0.26 -10.57 20.83
N ARG A 292 0.08 -11.30 21.94
CA ARG A 292 1.14 -12.07 22.60
C ARG A 292 1.06 -13.53 22.17
N ALA A 293 1.28 -13.74 20.87
CA ALA A 293 1.34 -15.06 20.28
C ALA A 293 2.54 -15.85 20.82
N ILE A 294 2.37 -17.15 21.05
CA ILE A 294 3.48 -18.03 21.46
C ILE A 294 4.50 -18.16 20.31
N GLU A 295 4.04 -18.06 19.09
CA GLU A 295 4.82 -18.07 17.87
C GLU A 295 5.82 -16.91 17.86
N TYR A 296 5.42 -15.71 18.33
CA TYR A 296 6.36 -14.58 18.48
C TYR A 296 7.43 -14.86 19.53
N HIS A 297 7.04 -15.47 20.66
CA HIS A 297 8.00 -15.89 21.67
C HIS A 297 9.01 -16.89 21.10
N ASN A 298 8.56 -17.85 20.30
CA ASN A 298 9.42 -18.84 19.67
C ASN A 298 10.35 -18.20 18.63
N ASP A 299 9.87 -17.23 17.84
CA ASP A 299 10.69 -16.43 16.91
C ASP A 299 11.83 -15.70 17.65
N LEU A 300 11.53 -15.08 18.79
CA LEU A 300 12.53 -14.40 19.64
C LEU A 300 13.54 -15.40 20.23
N TYR A 301 13.07 -16.54 20.73
CA TYR A 301 13.93 -17.59 21.28
C TYR A 301 14.87 -18.18 20.22
N ALA A 302 14.34 -18.45 19.03
CA ALA A 302 15.12 -18.92 17.88
C ALA A 302 16.15 -17.87 17.45
N THR A 303 15.77 -16.59 17.43
CA THR A 303 16.70 -15.49 17.10
C THR A 303 17.84 -15.40 18.10
N PHE A 304 17.55 -15.50 19.40
CA PHE A 304 18.59 -15.53 20.42
C PHE A 304 19.54 -16.74 20.25
N THR A 305 18.97 -17.91 19.94
CA THR A 305 19.75 -19.12 19.66
C THR A 305 20.69 -18.91 18.47
N ARG A 306 20.20 -18.29 17.39
CA ARG A 306 21.01 -17.94 16.21
C ARG A 306 22.16 -16.99 16.56
N VAL A 307 21.93 -15.97 17.38
CA VAL A 307 22.98 -15.05 17.85
C VAL A 307 24.08 -15.81 18.61
N LEU A 308 23.72 -16.82 19.41
CA LEU A 308 24.71 -17.67 20.08
C LEU A 308 25.50 -18.53 19.09
N ILE A 309 24.84 -19.11 18.09
CA ILE A 309 25.49 -19.89 17.03
C ILE A 309 26.47 -19.01 16.25
N GLU A 310 26.03 -17.84 15.78
CA GLU A 310 26.86 -16.87 15.05
C GLU A 310 28.10 -16.47 15.87
N LYS A 311 27.94 -16.23 17.17
CA LYS A 311 29.06 -15.95 18.08
C LYS A 311 30.08 -17.10 18.13
N GLU A 312 29.62 -18.34 18.24
CA GLU A 312 30.52 -19.50 18.28
C GLU A 312 31.24 -19.70 16.95
N ILE A 313 30.56 -19.48 15.81
CA ILE A 313 31.17 -19.48 14.48
C ILE A 313 32.28 -18.43 14.40
N CYS A 314 32.02 -17.19 14.80
CA CYS A 314 33.01 -16.11 14.81
C CYS A 314 34.24 -16.42 15.68
N LYS A 315 34.07 -17.19 16.76
CA LYS A 315 35.18 -17.57 17.66
C LYS A 315 36.00 -18.76 17.18
N SER A 316 35.34 -19.74 16.57
CA SER A 316 35.94 -21.04 16.25
C SER A 316 36.47 -21.14 14.82
N GLY A 317 36.10 -20.21 13.94
CA GLY A 317 36.48 -20.25 12.52
C GLY A 317 35.80 -21.38 11.74
N LEU A 318 34.72 -21.98 12.29
CA LEU A 318 33.96 -23.04 11.64
C LEU A 318 33.25 -22.51 10.38
N GLU A 319 33.39 -23.22 9.26
CA GLU A 319 32.87 -22.77 7.96
C GLU A 319 31.38 -23.13 7.71
N ASN A 320 30.75 -23.95 8.57
CA ASN A 320 29.37 -24.43 8.32
C ASN A 320 28.48 -24.51 9.57
N ILE A 321 27.27 -23.95 9.46
CA ILE A 321 26.16 -23.99 10.44
C ILE A 321 25.86 -25.42 10.95
N LYS A 322 25.89 -26.43 10.06
CA LYS A 322 25.57 -27.84 10.43
C LYS A 322 26.52 -28.44 11.46
N GLU A 323 27.78 -28.02 11.48
CA GLU A 323 28.73 -28.51 12.49
C GLU A 323 28.49 -27.86 13.85
N THR A 324 28.02 -26.61 13.86
CA THR A 324 27.74 -25.79 15.04
C THR A 324 26.44 -26.15 15.76
N ASP A 325 25.39 -26.56 15.04
CA ASP A 325 24.12 -27.05 15.64
C ASP A 325 24.34 -28.23 16.58
N ARG A 326 25.41 -29.01 16.35
CA ARG A 326 25.82 -30.14 17.19
C ARG A 326 26.44 -29.69 18.53
N TYR A 327 26.90 -28.44 18.65
CA TYR A 327 27.57 -27.91 19.84
C TYR A 327 26.65 -27.13 20.79
N ILE A 328 25.56 -26.54 20.30
CA ILE A 328 24.63 -25.77 21.14
C ILE A 328 23.45 -26.66 21.53
N THR A 329 23.60 -27.35 22.65
CA THR A 329 22.49 -28.08 23.28
C THR A 329 21.48 -27.10 23.88
N GLU A 330 20.23 -27.52 24.02
CA GLU A 330 19.19 -26.75 24.72
C GLU A 330 19.64 -26.30 26.12
N LYS A 331 20.36 -27.17 26.83
CA LYS A 331 20.94 -26.87 28.14
C LYS A 331 21.98 -25.75 28.07
N ASN A 332 22.76 -25.68 26.99
CA ASN A 332 23.69 -24.58 26.75
C ASN A 332 22.93 -23.27 26.51
N ILE A 333 21.83 -23.29 25.75
CA ILE A 333 21.00 -22.10 25.48
C ILE A 333 20.39 -21.58 26.79
N ASP A 334 19.76 -22.45 27.59
CA ASP A 334 19.15 -22.09 28.87
C ASP A 334 20.17 -21.47 29.84
N THR A 335 21.36 -22.05 29.91
CA THR A 335 22.47 -21.52 30.71
C THR A 335 22.88 -20.13 30.22
N LYS A 336 23.06 -19.96 28.90
CA LYS A 336 23.44 -18.66 28.31
C LYS A 336 22.37 -17.59 28.50
N LEU A 337 21.08 -17.93 28.40
CA LEU A 337 19.98 -17.01 28.72
C LEU A 337 20.14 -16.45 30.14
N SER A 338 20.34 -17.34 31.10
CA SER A 338 20.54 -16.95 32.51
C SER A 338 21.79 -16.10 32.71
N ASP A 339 22.92 -16.50 32.11
CA ASP A 339 24.21 -15.83 32.24
C ASP A 339 24.17 -14.41 31.67
N TYR A 340 23.71 -14.23 30.42
CA TYR A 340 23.64 -12.91 29.79
C TYR A 340 22.63 -12.01 30.50
N TYR A 341 21.48 -12.55 30.91
CA TYR A 341 20.51 -11.73 31.62
C TYR A 341 21.06 -11.23 32.97
N LYS A 342 21.77 -12.10 33.69
CA LYS A 342 22.47 -11.70 34.92
C LYS A 342 23.58 -10.69 34.63
N HIS A 343 24.33 -10.86 33.55
CA HIS A 343 25.40 -9.95 33.16
C HIS A 343 24.87 -8.54 32.85
N PHE A 344 23.87 -8.41 31.98
CA PHE A 344 23.35 -7.10 31.55
C PHE A 344 22.44 -6.42 32.58
N TYR A 345 21.69 -7.19 33.38
CA TYR A 345 20.62 -6.65 34.24
C TYR A 345 20.82 -6.93 35.73
N GLY A 346 21.86 -7.66 36.13
CA GLY A 346 22.15 -7.99 37.54
C GLY A 346 21.12 -8.91 38.22
N LYS A 347 20.16 -9.45 37.46
CA LYS A 347 19.05 -10.26 37.98
C LYS A 347 19.09 -11.67 37.41
N ARG A 348 18.64 -12.65 38.20
CA ARG A 348 18.44 -14.02 37.72
C ARG A 348 17.07 -14.15 37.06
N LEU A 349 17.01 -15.00 36.04
CA LEU A 349 15.76 -15.38 35.39
C LEU A 349 14.88 -16.18 36.34
N ILE A 350 13.56 -16.00 36.19
CA ILE A 350 12.58 -16.90 36.79
C ILE A 350 12.82 -18.29 36.20
N GLN A 351 12.88 -19.31 37.05
CA GLN A 351 12.99 -20.70 36.64
C GLN A 351 11.73 -21.47 37.01
N LYS A 352 11.36 -22.44 36.19
CA LYS A 352 10.23 -23.35 36.41
C LYS A 352 10.69 -24.79 36.31
N ASN A 353 10.04 -25.65 37.09
CA ASN A 353 10.25 -27.08 37.02
C ASN A 353 9.60 -27.64 35.75
N TYR A 354 10.41 -28.23 34.88
CA TYR A 354 10.00 -28.93 33.66
C TYR A 354 10.16 -30.44 33.86
N ILE A 355 9.12 -31.20 33.48
CA ILE A 355 9.10 -32.64 33.47
C ILE A 355 9.37 -33.10 32.04
N LYS A 356 10.47 -33.84 31.87
CA LYS A 356 10.88 -34.47 30.62
C LYS A 356 10.64 -35.97 30.69
N ILE A 357 10.15 -36.57 29.60
CA ILE A 357 9.96 -38.02 29.47
C ILE A 357 11.09 -38.59 28.62
N LEU A 358 11.80 -39.59 29.15
CA LEU A 358 12.89 -40.30 28.46
C LEU A 358 12.66 -41.80 28.59
N LYS A 359 12.29 -42.48 27.49
CA LYS A 359 12.16 -43.95 27.40
C LYS A 359 11.53 -44.55 28.68
N ASP A 360 10.33 -44.06 29.02
CA ASP A 360 9.50 -44.44 30.18
C ASP A 360 9.92 -43.94 31.57
N LYS A 361 10.93 -43.09 31.69
CA LYS A 361 11.30 -42.41 32.94
C LYS A 361 11.00 -40.92 32.88
N GLN A 362 10.43 -40.39 33.96
CA GLN A 362 10.25 -38.96 34.15
C GLN A 362 11.47 -38.36 34.85
N ARG A 363 11.99 -37.26 34.32
CA ARG A 363 13.04 -36.46 34.95
C ARG A 363 12.57 -35.03 35.09
N SER A 364 12.79 -34.47 36.29
CA SER A 364 12.55 -33.06 36.58
C SER A 364 13.84 -32.27 36.36
N GLU A 365 13.72 -31.10 35.74
CA GLU A 365 14.80 -30.13 35.58
C GLU A 365 14.29 -28.69 35.73
N MET A 366 15.10 -27.81 36.32
CA MET A 366 14.77 -26.40 36.45
C MET A 366 15.26 -25.67 35.20
N LEU A 367 14.33 -25.08 34.45
CA LEU A 367 14.61 -24.32 33.22
C LEU A 367 14.25 -22.85 33.42
N THR A 368 14.96 -21.95 32.74
CA THR A 368 14.57 -20.54 32.64
C THR A 368 13.19 -20.41 32.00
N LEU A 369 12.45 -19.36 32.36
CA LEU A 369 11.09 -19.14 31.85
C LEU A 369 10.98 -19.21 30.32
N PRO A 370 11.91 -18.61 29.52
CA PRO A 370 11.86 -18.76 28.06
C PRO A 370 12.00 -20.20 27.58
N THR A 371 12.96 -20.97 28.11
CA THR A 371 13.17 -22.36 27.72
C THR A 371 12.02 -23.26 28.18
N TYR A 372 11.48 -23.02 29.38
CA TYR A 372 10.28 -23.71 29.87
C TYR A 372 9.09 -23.53 28.91
N ILE A 373 8.80 -22.29 28.54
CA ILE A 373 7.67 -21.96 27.65
C ILE A 373 7.88 -22.66 26.30
N ARG A 374 9.06 -22.50 25.68
CA ARG A 374 9.39 -23.17 24.43
C ARG A 374 9.14 -24.69 24.55
N ASN A 375 9.66 -25.34 25.58
CA ASN A 375 9.55 -26.78 25.72
C ASN A 375 8.11 -27.27 25.91
N VAL A 376 7.28 -26.57 26.69
CA VAL A 376 5.86 -26.94 26.89
C VAL A 376 5.08 -26.91 25.57
N TYR A 377 5.35 -25.92 24.71
CA TYR A 377 4.64 -25.82 23.42
C TYR A 377 5.22 -26.72 22.33
N HIS A 378 6.52 -27.05 22.39
CA HIS A 378 7.14 -28.02 21.47
C HIS A 378 6.82 -29.47 21.84
N HIS A 379 6.49 -29.75 23.10
CA HIS A 379 6.14 -31.07 23.62
C HIS A 379 4.72 -31.10 24.23
N PRO A 380 3.67 -30.81 23.44
CA PRO A 380 2.29 -30.74 23.93
C PRO A 380 1.76 -32.09 24.44
N GLU A 381 2.42 -33.20 24.09
CA GLU A 381 2.11 -34.54 24.59
C GLU A 381 2.36 -34.69 26.10
N ILE A 382 3.23 -33.86 26.70
CA ILE A 382 3.62 -33.96 28.11
C ILE A 382 2.67 -33.13 28.99
N LYS A 383 1.49 -33.70 29.31
CA LYS A 383 0.44 -33.05 30.11
C LYS A 383 0.78 -32.83 31.59
N SER A 384 1.88 -33.43 32.09
CA SER A 384 2.32 -33.29 33.48
C SER A 384 2.91 -31.91 33.78
N ASN A 385 3.32 -31.16 32.75
CA ASN A 385 3.84 -29.80 32.92
C ASN A 385 2.72 -28.80 33.17
N ALA A 386 2.97 -27.82 34.05
CA ALA A 386 2.01 -26.76 34.32
C ALA A 386 1.76 -25.93 33.04
N GLN A 387 0.49 -25.61 32.79
CA GLN A 387 0.14 -24.76 31.65
C GLN A 387 0.81 -23.40 31.75
N VAL A 388 1.23 -22.86 30.60
CA VAL A 388 1.83 -21.53 30.51
C VAL A 388 0.72 -20.48 30.54
N THR A 389 0.88 -19.48 31.42
CA THR A 389 -0.08 -18.38 31.52
C THR A 389 0.22 -17.26 30.52
N PRO A 390 -0.78 -16.47 30.08
CA PRO A 390 -0.54 -15.30 29.22
C PRO A 390 0.42 -14.26 29.81
N ASN A 391 0.48 -14.15 31.14
CA ASN A 391 1.42 -13.26 31.83
C ASN A 391 2.86 -13.78 31.76
N GLU A 392 3.07 -15.09 31.84
CA GLU A 392 4.37 -15.71 31.65
C GLU A 392 4.88 -15.52 30.22
N VAL A 393 4.01 -15.69 29.22
CA VAL A 393 4.36 -15.39 27.82
C VAL A 393 4.77 -13.92 27.67
N LYS A 394 3.98 -12.99 28.24
CA LYS A 394 4.31 -11.56 28.22
C LYS A 394 5.68 -11.28 28.85
N GLN A 395 5.94 -11.83 30.03
CA GLN A 395 7.20 -11.65 30.75
C GLN A 395 8.37 -12.20 29.94
N SER A 396 8.22 -13.40 29.36
CA SER A 396 9.26 -14.04 28.57
C SER A 396 9.56 -13.29 27.27
N ILE A 397 8.55 -12.82 26.54
CA ILE A 397 8.72 -11.98 25.35
C ILE A 397 9.53 -10.72 25.69
N HIS A 398 9.13 -10.00 26.73
CA HIS A 398 9.83 -8.80 27.19
C HIS A 398 11.29 -9.09 27.58
N LEU A 399 11.53 -10.25 28.15
CA LEU A 399 12.85 -10.69 28.56
C LEU A 399 13.77 -10.98 27.37
N LEU A 400 13.26 -11.72 26.39
CA LEU A 400 13.99 -12.05 25.17
C LEU A 400 14.29 -10.79 24.34
N GLN A 401 13.32 -9.87 24.19
CA GLN A 401 13.53 -8.58 23.53
C GLN A 401 14.68 -7.80 24.19
N LYS A 402 14.66 -7.69 25.52
CA LYS A 402 15.73 -7.04 26.29
C LYS A 402 17.11 -7.65 26.10
N LEU A 403 17.20 -8.98 25.92
CA LEU A 403 18.48 -9.64 25.63
C LEU A 403 18.92 -9.36 24.19
N LEU A 404 17.99 -9.36 23.24
CA LEU A 404 18.26 -9.13 21.82
C LEU A 404 18.60 -7.68 21.49
N ASP A 405 18.25 -6.72 22.37
CA ASP A 405 18.78 -5.35 22.33
C ASP A 405 20.31 -5.33 22.49
N HIS A 406 20.90 -6.32 23.20
CA HIS A 406 22.34 -6.48 23.39
C HIS A 406 22.98 -7.48 22.41
N ARG A 407 22.31 -7.86 21.32
CA ARG A 407 22.82 -8.88 20.36
C ARG A 407 24.24 -8.55 19.86
N GLU A 408 24.55 -7.28 19.60
CA GLU A 408 25.86 -6.84 19.14
C GLU A 408 26.95 -7.04 20.21
N ASP A 409 26.62 -6.80 21.48
CA ASP A 409 27.53 -7.02 22.60
C ASP A 409 27.76 -8.52 22.80
N ILE A 410 26.68 -9.32 22.70
CA ILE A 410 26.74 -10.78 22.76
C ILE A 410 27.66 -11.32 21.66
N LEU A 411 27.47 -10.90 20.40
CA LEU A 411 28.31 -11.30 19.25
C LEU A 411 29.78 -10.94 19.48
N LYS A 412 30.06 -9.75 20.01
CA LYS A 412 31.43 -9.27 20.30
C LYS A 412 32.06 -9.90 21.54
N GLY A 413 31.30 -10.69 22.30
CA GLY A 413 31.81 -11.30 23.52
C GLY A 413 31.95 -10.37 24.71
N LYS A 414 31.23 -9.25 24.70
CA LYS A 414 31.25 -8.25 25.77
C LYS A 414 30.35 -8.65 26.93
#